data_AF-A0A0S8F651-F1
#
_entry.id   AF-A0A0S8F651-F1
#
_cell.length_a   1.000
_cell.length_b   1.000
_cell.length_c   1.000
_cell.angle_alpha   90.00
_cell.angle_beta   90.00
_cell.angle_gamma   90.00
#
_symmetry.space_group_name_H-M   'P 1'
#
loop_
_entity.id
_entity.type
_entity.pdbx_description
1 polymer ?
#
loop_
_entity_poly.entity_id
_entity_poly.type
_entity_poly.pdbx_seq_one_letter_code
_entity_poly.pdbx_strand_id
1 'polypeptide(L)'
;MSFEQRDTHIDQDALREIVEGTAAETGEEFFAELVKRLARAMNTKCAWVTEWLEKERRLRALSFWVGDGYFGEYEYNIVNTPCETAIEDRDLVHVPDRLLELYAGDPDLEPLGAVAYLGVPLFDTDDRILGHLAV
;
A
#
# COMPACT_ATOMS: atom_id res chain seq x y z
N MET A 1 15.96 9.30 33.51
CA MET A 1 16.33 8.26 32.53
C MET A 1 15.48 8.54 31.30
N SER A 2 16.11 9.13 30.29
CA SER A 2 15.45 9.69 29.10
C SER A 2 14.76 8.61 28.29
N PHE A 3 13.52 8.88 27.89
CA PHE A 3 12.89 8.22 26.75
C PHE A 3 13.55 8.80 25.49
N GLU A 4 14.33 7.98 24.79
CA GLU A 4 14.82 8.30 23.45
C GLU A 4 13.63 8.32 22.48
N GLN A 5 13.47 9.48 21.85
CA GLN A 5 12.67 9.67 20.65
C GLN A 5 13.17 8.69 19.59
N ARG A 6 12.35 7.71 19.21
CA ARG A 6 12.59 6.94 17.99
C ARG A 6 12.21 7.86 16.83
N ASP A 7 13.22 8.50 16.28
CA ASP A 7 13.14 9.20 15.01
C ASP A 7 12.67 8.19 13.95
N THR A 8 11.42 8.33 13.51
CA THR A 8 10.94 7.72 12.26
C THR A 8 11.61 8.49 11.12
N HIS A 9 12.90 8.27 10.91
CA HIS A 9 13.58 8.72 9.71
C HIS A 9 13.06 7.83 8.57
N ILE A 10 11.93 8.21 7.97
CA ILE A 10 11.70 7.87 6.58
C ILE A 10 12.95 8.36 5.88
N ASP A 11 13.75 7.44 5.34
CA ASP A 11 14.94 7.78 4.61
C ASP A 11 14.51 8.73 3.49
N GLN A 12 14.81 10.01 3.68
CA GLN A 12 14.41 11.04 2.72
C GLN A 12 15.00 10.72 1.35
N ASP A 13 16.08 9.94 1.31
CA ASP A 13 16.71 9.46 0.09
C ASP A 13 15.84 8.41 -0.61
N ALA A 14 15.21 7.48 0.11
CA ALA A 14 14.29 6.51 -0.47
C ALA A 14 13.02 7.18 -1.02
N LEU A 15 12.45 8.12 -0.26
CA LEU A 15 11.29 8.89 -0.72
C LEU A 15 11.64 9.79 -1.92
N ARG A 16 12.83 10.42 -1.89
CA ARG A 16 13.33 11.25 -2.98
C ARG A 16 13.62 10.43 -4.22
N GLU A 17 14.19 9.24 -4.11
CA GLU A 17 14.47 8.37 -5.25
C GLU A 17 13.19 7.91 -5.95
N ILE A 18 12.13 7.67 -5.18
CA ILE A 18 10.79 7.39 -5.71
C ILE A 18 10.22 8.62 -6.44
N VAL A 19 10.28 9.80 -5.82
CA VAL A 19 9.73 11.04 -6.41
C VAL A 19 10.52 11.49 -7.65
N GLU A 20 11.85 11.50 -7.61
CA GLU A 20 12.71 11.91 -8.73
C GLU A 20 12.69 10.89 -9.86
N GLY A 21 12.63 9.59 -9.55
CA GLY A 21 12.56 8.51 -10.53
C GLY A 21 11.23 8.43 -11.29
N THR A 22 10.21 9.12 -10.81
CA THR A 22 8.88 9.18 -11.42
C THR A 22 8.52 10.58 -11.95
N ALA A 23 9.41 11.56 -11.77
CA ALA A 23 9.18 12.96 -12.14
C ALA A 23 9.03 13.21 -13.66
N ALA A 24 9.48 12.26 -14.49
CA ALA A 24 9.32 12.30 -15.95
C ALA A 24 8.04 11.58 -16.44
N GLU A 25 7.44 10.75 -15.60
CA GLU A 25 6.31 9.89 -15.94
C GLU A 25 5.00 10.51 -15.41
N THR A 26 3.93 10.47 -16.20
CA THR A 26 2.62 11.00 -15.79
C THR A 26 1.54 9.96 -16.01
N GLY A 27 0.54 9.91 -15.14
CA GLY A 27 -0.57 8.95 -15.26
C GLY A 27 -0.16 7.53 -14.85
N GLU A 28 -0.51 6.54 -15.65
CA GLU A 28 -0.35 5.11 -15.30
C GLU A 28 1.11 4.67 -15.17
N GLU A 29 2.02 5.25 -15.97
CA GLU A 29 3.45 4.92 -15.97
C GLU A 29 4.13 5.31 -14.64
N PHE A 30 3.69 6.42 -14.04
CA PHE A 30 4.13 6.86 -12.71
C PHE A 30 3.77 5.81 -11.65
N PHE A 31 2.52 5.36 -11.62
CA PHE A 31 2.05 4.42 -10.60
C PHE A 31 2.72 3.05 -10.75
N ALA A 32 2.94 2.61 -11.99
CA ALA A 32 3.66 1.37 -12.29
C ALA A 32 5.09 1.39 -11.72
N GLU A 33 5.85 2.44 -12.02
CA GLU A 33 7.24 2.52 -11.53
C GLU A 33 7.29 2.77 -10.01
N LEU A 34 6.35 3.51 -9.43
CA LEU A 34 6.19 3.70 -7.98
C LEU A 34 6.08 2.35 -7.25
N VAL A 35 5.11 1.52 -7.61
CA VAL A 35 4.85 0.27 -6.86
C VAL A 35 5.99 -0.74 -7.03
N LYS A 36 6.58 -0.81 -8.23
CA LYS A 36 7.75 -1.65 -8.48
C LYS A 36 8.97 -1.21 -7.66
N ARG A 37 9.24 0.11 -7.59
CA ARG A 37 10.33 0.64 -6.75
C ARG A 37 10.07 0.41 -5.28
N LEU A 38 8.84 0.61 -4.83
CA LEU A 38 8.45 0.37 -3.45
C LEU A 38 8.68 -1.10 -3.04
N ALA A 39 8.19 -2.06 -3.84
CA ALA A 39 8.41 -3.48 -3.58
C ALA A 39 9.91 -3.83 -3.46
N ARG A 40 10.74 -3.26 -4.34
CA ARG A 40 12.19 -3.48 -4.33
C ARG A 40 12.87 -2.84 -3.12
N ALA A 41 12.53 -1.61 -2.80
CA ALA A 41 13.11 -0.87 -1.68
C ALA A 41 12.77 -1.54 -0.33
N MET A 42 11.54 -2.04 -0.20
CA MET A 42 11.07 -2.74 1.00
C MET A 42 11.41 -4.23 1.02
N ASN A 43 11.96 -4.77 -0.08
CA ASN A 43 12.21 -6.19 -0.28
C ASN A 43 10.96 -7.05 -0.04
N THR A 44 9.80 -6.60 -0.54
CA THR A 44 8.51 -7.29 -0.46
C THR A 44 8.12 -7.91 -1.80
N LYS A 45 7.24 -8.93 -1.75
CA LYS A 45 6.74 -9.61 -2.95
C LYS A 45 5.73 -8.77 -3.71
N CYS A 46 4.94 -7.99 -2.98
CA CYS A 46 3.81 -7.24 -3.51
C CYS A 46 3.96 -5.76 -3.17
N ALA A 47 3.42 -4.91 -4.03
CA ALA A 47 3.17 -3.51 -3.74
C ALA A 47 2.04 -3.01 -4.63
N TRP A 48 1.16 -2.16 -4.11
CA TRP A 48 0.12 -1.53 -4.92
C TRP A 48 -0.24 -0.14 -4.44
N VAL A 49 -0.79 0.63 -5.37
CA VAL A 49 -1.41 1.93 -5.13
C VAL A 49 -2.82 1.90 -5.69
N THR A 50 -3.76 2.47 -4.96
CA THR A 50 -5.20 2.33 -5.25
C THR A 50 -5.92 3.65 -5.25
N GLU A 51 -7.08 3.69 -5.89
CA GLU A 51 -8.14 4.67 -5.64
C GLU A 51 -9.24 4.07 -4.75
N TRP A 52 -9.84 4.93 -3.93
CA TRP A 52 -10.95 4.60 -3.02
C TRP A 52 -12.31 4.90 -3.64
N LEU A 53 -13.11 3.86 -3.84
CA LEU A 53 -14.49 3.93 -4.34
C LEU A 53 -15.44 3.83 -3.13
N GLU A 54 -15.66 4.98 -2.47
CA GLU A 54 -16.32 5.07 -1.17
C GLU A 54 -17.72 4.45 -1.13
N LYS A 55 -18.55 4.71 -2.15
CA LYS A 55 -19.94 4.27 -2.19
C LYS A 55 -20.06 2.75 -2.25
N GLU A 56 -19.14 2.11 -2.96
CA GLU A 56 -19.09 0.67 -3.18
C GLU A 56 -18.28 -0.06 -2.10
N ARG A 57 -17.56 0.67 -1.24
CA ARG A 57 -16.55 0.17 -0.31
C ARG A 57 -15.49 -0.69 -1.01
N ARG A 58 -14.95 -0.16 -2.12
CA ARG A 58 -13.99 -0.89 -2.95
C ARG A 58 -12.71 -0.10 -3.16
N LEU A 59 -11.62 -0.84 -3.31
CA LEU A 59 -10.34 -0.29 -3.78
C LEU A 59 -10.09 -0.81 -5.18
N ARG A 60 -9.74 0.10 -6.09
CA ARG A 60 -9.24 -0.25 -7.41
C ARG A 60 -7.75 0.03 -7.46
N ALA A 61 -6.96 -0.97 -7.84
CA ALA A 61 -5.54 -0.76 -8.07
C ALA A 61 -5.34 0.11 -9.31
N LEU A 62 -4.63 1.22 -9.14
CA LEU A 62 -4.09 2.01 -10.25
C LEU A 62 -2.83 1.34 -10.80
N SER A 63 -2.09 0.64 -9.94
CA SER A 63 -1.05 -0.31 -10.34
C SER A 63 -0.78 -1.30 -9.22
N PHE A 64 -0.39 -2.52 -9.58
CA PHE A 64 -0.10 -3.61 -8.65
C PHE A 64 1.08 -4.43 -9.16
N TRP A 65 2.19 -4.40 -8.44
CA TRP A 65 3.36 -5.26 -8.66
C TRP A 65 3.26 -6.55 -7.83
N VAL A 66 3.51 -7.70 -8.45
CA VAL A 66 3.54 -9.01 -7.79
C VAL A 66 4.73 -9.82 -8.33
N GLY A 67 5.67 -10.14 -7.45
CA GLY A 67 6.87 -10.90 -7.79
C GLY A 67 7.77 -10.14 -8.75
N ASP A 68 7.76 -10.51 -10.02
CA ASP A 68 8.59 -9.97 -11.09
C ASP A 68 7.81 -9.26 -12.21
N GLY A 69 6.49 -9.06 -12.02
CA GLY A 69 5.63 -8.40 -13.00
C GLY A 69 4.47 -7.61 -12.41
N TYR A 70 3.65 -7.05 -13.29
CA TYR A 70 2.43 -6.34 -12.94
C TYR A 70 1.23 -7.28 -12.99
N PHE A 71 0.37 -7.17 -11.98
CA PHE A 71 -0.96 -7.75 -12.01
C PHE A 71 -1.87 -6.85 -12.86
N GLY A 72 -2.85 -7.45 -13.54
CA GLY A 72 -3.79 -6.71 -14.39
C GLY A 72 -4.77 -5.85 -13.60
N GLU A 73 -5.92 -5.53 -14.21
CA GLU A 73 -6.99 -4.82 -13.52
C GLU A 73 -7.40 -5.57 -12.24
N TYR A 74 -7.35 -4.87 -11.10
CA TYR A 74 -7.66 -5.44 -9.80
C TYR A 74 -8.54 -4.47 -9.01
N GLU A 75 -9.71 -4.95 -8.62
CA GLU A 75 -10.68 -4.19 -7.85
C GLU A 75 -11.43 -5.12 -6.89
N TYR A 76 -11.41 -4.80 -5.61
CA TYR A 76 -11.93 -5.68 -4.57
C TYR A 76 -12.68 -4.91 -3.49
N ASN A 77 -13.52 -5.61 -2.75
CA ASN A 77 -14.21 -5.06 -1.59
C ASN A 77 -13.28 -5.14 -0.38
N ILE A 78 -13.19 -4.06 0.41
CA ILE A 78 -12.26 -3.99 1.53
C ILE A 78 -12.70 -4.78 2.77
N VAL A 79 -13.96 -5.20 2.84
CA VAL A 79 -14.53 -5.80 4.05
C VAL A 79 -13.72 -7.02 4.51
N ASN A 80 -13.31 -7.01 5.78
CA ASN A 80 -12.45 -8.00 6.43
C ASN A 80 -11.00 -8.07 5.90
N THR A 81 -10.54 -7.06 5.17
CA THR A 81 -9.15 -6.95 4.72
C THR A 81 -8.35 -6.01 5.63
N PRO A 82 -7.02 -6.13 5.71
CA PRO A 82 -6.19 -5.14 6.42
C PRO A 82 -6.30 -3.73 5.82
N CYS A 83 -6.66 -3.64 4.53
CA CYS A 83 -6.90 -2.37 3.85
C CYS A 83 -8.14 -1.65 4.42
N GLU A 84 -9.16 -2.38 4.89
CA GLU A 84 -10.30 -1.76 5.57
C GLU A 84 -9.87 -1.05 6.84
N THR A 85 -9.03 -1.68 7.66
CA THR A 85 -8.48 -1.04 8.86
C THR A 85 -7.72 0.24 8.51
N ALA A 86 -6.88 0.23 7.46
CA ALA A 86 -6.12 1.41 7.05
C ALA A 86 -7.03 2.57 6.58
N ILE A 87 -8.11 2.25 5.87
CA ILE A 87 -9.07 3.24 5.36
C ILE A 87 -9.96 3.78 6.49
N GLU A 88 -10.49 2.91 7.35
CA GLU A 88 -11.43 3.28 8.42
C GLU A 88 -10.74 3.99 9.59
N ASP A 89 -9.57 3.49 10.02
CA ASP A 89 -8.80 4.12 11.10
C ASP A 89 -8.06 5.36 10.60
N ARG A 90 -7.95 5.54 9.28
CA ARG A 90 -7.28 6.67 8.63
C ARG A 90 -5.83 6.81 9.07
N ASP A 91 -5.17 5.69 9.32
CA ASP A 91 -3.81 5.63 9.84
C ASP A 91 -3.03 4.47 9.20
N LEU A 92 -1.72 4.47 9.41
CA LEU A 92 -0.83 3.40 9.00
C LEU A 92 -1.18 2.10 9.73
N VAL A 93 -1.39 1.05 8.96
CA VAL A 93 -1.58 -0.31 9.47
C VAL A 93 -0.34 -1.13 9.16
N HIS A 94 0.27 -1.68 10.20
CA HIS A 94 1.42 -2.56 10.09
C HIS A 94 1.14 -3.88 10.79
N VAL A 95 1.16 -4.96 10.01
CA VAL A 95 0.97 -6.33 10.47
C VAL A 95 2.23 -7.11 10.07
N PRO A 96 3.20 -7.29 10.99
CA PRO A 96 4.50 -7.86 10.65
C PRO A 96 4.48 -9.39 10.46
N ASP A 97 3.47 -10.09 11.00
CA ASP A 97 3.29 -11.54 10.87
C ASP A 97 1.82 -11.96 10.99
N ARG A 98 1.55 -13.25 10.76
CA ARG A 98 0.24 -13.90 11.00
C ARG A 98 -0.94 -13.18 10.36
N LEU A 99 -0.70 -12.54 9.21
CA LEU A 99 -1.72 -11.77 8.50
C LEU A 99 -2.98 -12.61 8.22
N LEU A 100 -2.80 -13.87 7.78
CA LEU A 100 -3.90 -14.82 7.53
C LEU A 100 -4.73 -15.16 8.78
N GLU A 101 -4.12 -15.16 9.98
CA GLU A 101 -4.84 -15.44 11.22
C GLU A 101 -5.68 -14.22 11.63
N LEU A 102 -5.13 -13.01 11.46
CA LEU A 102 -5.77 -11.76 11.83
C LEU A 102 -6.87 -11.34 10.84
N TYR A 103 -6.71 -11.68 9.56
CA TYR A 103 -7.61 -11.32 8.46
C TYR A 103 -8.04 -12.56 7.67
N ALA A 104 -8.53 -13.59 8.38
CA ALA A 104 -8.96 -14.85 7.77
C ALA A 104 -10.15 -14.72 6.78
N GLY A 105 -10.80 -13.55 6.74
CA GLY A 105 -11.89 -13.25 5.81
C GLY A 105 -11.44 -12.69 4.46
N ASP A 106 -10.15 -12.39 4.30
CA ASP A 106 -9.60 -11.84 3.06
C ASP A 106 -9.21 -13.00 2.10
N PRO A 107 -9.91 -13.15 0.96
CA PRO A 107 -9.71 -14.27 0.05
C PRO A 107 -8.40 -14.18 -0.74
N ASP A 108 -7.76 -13.01 -0.79
CA ASP A 108 -6.61 -12.76 -1.66
C ASP A 108 -5.27 -13.04 -0.97
N LEU A 109 -5.25 -13.09 0.37
CA LEU A 109 -4.02 -13.29 1.14
C LEU A 109 -3.38 -14.66 0.93
N GLU A 110 -4.18 -15.74 0.94
CA GLU A 110 -3.67 -17.11 0.82
C GLU A 110 -3.11 -17.38 -0.59
N PRO A 111 -3.80 -17.04 -1.70
CA PRO A 111 -3.24 -17.16 -3.05
C PRO A 111 -1.96 -16.33 -3.26
N LEU A 112 -1.86 -15.16 -2.62
CA LEU A 112 -0.67 -14.32 -2.69
C LEU A 112 0.48 -14.86 -1.82
N GLY A 113 0.21 -15.77 -0.89
CA GLY A 113 1.17 -16.25 0.12
C GLY A 113 1.59 -15.13 1.07
N ALA A 114 0.69 -14.19 1.36
CA ALA A 114 0.96 -13.03 2.19
C ALA A 114 1.09 -13.45 3.67
N VAL A 115 2.15 -12.97 4.31
CA VAL A 115 2.43 -13.25 5.74
C VAL A 115 2.43 -11.98 6.60
N ALA A 116 2.58 -10.83 5.95
CA ALA A 116 2.70 -9.51 6.55
C ALA A 116 2.06 -8.48 5.61
N TYR A 117 1.71 -7.31 6.16
CA TYR A 117 1.10 -6.19 5.45
C TYR A 117 1.60 -4.87 6.04
N LEU A 118 1.87 -3.90 5.18
CA LEU A 118 2.02 -2.50 5.58
C LEU A 118 1.22 -1.64 4.62
N GLY A 119 0.27 -0.86 5.14
CA GLY A 119 -0.59 0.01 4.35
C GLY A 119 -0.73 1.39 4.97
N VAL A 120 -0.78 2.42 4.13
CA VAL A 120 -1.00 3.81 4.54
C VAL A 120 -2.06 4.47 3.65
N PRO A 121 -3.09 5.10 4.23
CA PRO A 121 -4.06 5.86 3.45
C PRO A 121 -3.43 7.11 2.84
N LEU A 122 -3.90 7.46 1.64
CA LEU A 122 -3.51 8.67 0.93
C LEU A 122 -4.65 9.69 1.00
N PHE A 123 -4.32 10.95 1.28
CA PHE A 123 -5.30 12.02 1.47
C PHE A 123 -5.14 13.14 0.44
N ASP A 124 -6.25 13.79 0.09
CA ASP A 124 -6.24 15.08 -0.60
C ASP A 124 -5.99 16.24 0.38
N THR A 125 -5.98 17.48 -0.13
CA THR A 125 -5.77 18.69 0.68
C THR A 125 -6.94 19.02 1.62
N ASP A 126 -8.09 18.36 1.45
CA ASP A 126 -9.29 18.52 2.28
C ASP A 126 -9.44 17.34 3.28
N ASP A 127 -8.37 16.55 3.50
CA ASP A 127 -8.36 15.33 4.31
C ASP A 127 -9.33 14.25 3.82
N ARG A 128 -9.71 14.21 2.54
CA ARG A 128 -10.48 13.08 1.99
C ARG A 128 -9.54 11.96 1.58
N ILE A 129 -9.96 10.72 1.82
CA ILE A 129 -9.19 9.54 1.40
C ILE A 129 -9.28 9.42 -0.12
N LEU A 130 -8.12 9.45 -0.78
CA LEU A 130 -7.97 9.18 -2.20
C LEU A 130 -7.85 7.68 -2.49
N GLY A 131 -7.28 6.92 -1.55
CA GLY A 131 -6.91 5.53 -1.71
C GLY A 131 -5.89 5.13 -0.66
N HIS A 132 -5.08 4.13 -0.95
CA HIS A 132 -3.97 3.74 -0.10
C HIS A 132 -2.78 3.18 -0.89
N LEU A 133 -1.61 3.21 -0.26
CA LEU A 133 -0.37 2.59 -0.73
C LEU A 133 -0.03 1.42 0.22
N ALA A 134 0.25 0.24 -0.30
CA ALA A 134 0.58 -0.92 0.54
C ALA A 134 1.59 -1.89 -0.08
N VAL A 135 2.15 -2.74 0.78
CA VAL A 135 3.08 -3.86 0.47
C VAL A 135 2.78 -5.12 1.26
#